data_AF-A0A091BZG3-F1
#
_entry.id   AF-A0A091BZG3-F1
#
_cell.length_a   1.000
_cell.length_b   1.000
_cell.length_c   1.000
_cell.angle_alpha   90.00
_cell.angle_beta   90.00
_cell.angle_gamma   90.00
#
_symmetry.space_group_name_H-M   'P 1'
#
loop_
_entity.id
_entity.type
_entity.pdbx_description
1 polymer ?
#
loop_
_entity_poly.entity_id
_entity_poly.type
_entity_poly.pdbx_seq_one_letter_code
_entity_poly.pdbx_strand_id
1 'polypeptide(L)' 'MDRKEAIRQATKLAKAPIKNKDDAEQKHKELNQLFKQFHPMKDEINEEAERNGR' A
#
# COMPACT_ATOMS: atom_id res chain seq x y z
N MET A 1 5.18 -5.15 -10.28
CA MET A 1 5.89 -3.86 -10.29
C MET A 1 7.25 -4.06 -9.64
N ASP A 2 8.32 -3.44 -10.15
CA ASP A 2 9.66 -3.51 -9.51
C ASP A 2 9.70 -2.69 -8.22
N ARG A 3 10.55 -3.07 -7.25
CA ARG A 3 10.70 -2.37 -5.97
C ARG A 3 11.12 -0.91 -6.14
N LYS A 4 12.02 -0.60 -7.07
CA LYS A 4 12.46 0.79 -7.32
C LYS A 4 11.34 1.62 -7.95
N GLU A 5 10.54 0.98 -8.80
CA GLU A 5 9.39 1.63 -9.43
C GLU A 5 8.31 1.98 -8.39
N ALA A 6 8.01 1.07 -7.46
CA ALA A 6 7.08 1.34 -6.38
C ALA A 6 7.56 2.46 -5.43
N ILE A 7 8.85 2.48 -5.09
CA ILE A 7 9.44 3.58 -4.29
C ILE A 7 9.28 4.92 -5.03
N ARG A 8 9.51 4.94 -6.35
CA ARG A 8 9.31 6.14 -7.18
C ARG A 8 7.85 6.57 -7.19
N GLN A 9 6.90 5.65 -7.30
CA GLN A 9 5.46 5.95 -7.25
C GLN A 9 5.03 6.48 -5.88
N ALA A 10 5.45 5.83 -4.79
CA ALA A 10 5.18 6.29 -3.42
C ALA A 10 5.72 7.70 -3.19
N THR A 11 6.95 7.98 -3.66
CA THR A 11 7.56 9.31 -3.57
C THR A 11 6.76 10.36 -4.36
N LYS A 12 6.25 10.00 -5.54
CA LYS A 12 5.42 10.89 -6.37
C LYS A 12 4.09 11.21 -5.68
N LEU A 13 3.43 10.21 -5.12
CA LEU A 13 2.16 10.36 -4.39
C LEU A 13 2.33 11.24 -3.15
N ALA A 14 3.39 11.01 -2.36
CA ALA A 14 3.67 11.78 -1.15
C ALA A 14 4.01 13.26 -1.42
N LYS A 15 4.60 13.57 -2.59
CA LYS A 15 4.92 14.95 -3.00
C LYS A 15 3.78 15.67 -3.71
N ALA A 16 2.72 14.97 -4.11
CA ALA A 16 1.62 15.56 -4.83
C ALA A 16 0.77 16.44 -3.90
N PRO A 17 0.43 17.69 -4.29
CA PRO A 17 -0.36 18.58 -3.47
C PRO A 17 -1.74 17.99 -3.20
N ILE A 18 -2.20 18.08 -1.96
CA ILE A 18 -3.52 17.60 -1.54
C ILE A 18 -4.56 18.67 -1.86
N LYS A 19 -5.56 18.32 -2.67
CA LYS A 19 -6.58 19.28 -3.13
C LYS A 19 -7.76 19.40 -2.18
N ASN A 20 -8.18 18.27 -1.61
CA ASN A 20 -9.30 18.16 -0.68
C ASN A 20 -9.16 16.89 0.16
N LYS A 21 -10.14 16.64 1.04
CA LYS A 21 -10.14 15.49 1.93
C LYS A 21 -10.22 14.16 1.17
N ASP A 22 -11.00 14.08 0.10
CA ASP A 22 -11.16 12.85 -0.69
C ASP A 22 -9.86 12.47 -1.41
N ASP A 23 -9.16 13.47 -1.96
CA ASP A 23 -7.83 13.30 -2.57
C ASP A 23 -6.77 12.88 -1.55
N ALA A 24 -6.85 13.37 -0.30
CA ALA A 24 -6.00 12.90 0.79
C ALA A 24 -6.27 11.42 1.12
N GLU A 25 -7.55 11.04 1.21
CA GLU A 25 -7.94 9.66 1.53
C GLU A 25 -7.55 8.70 0.40
N GLN A 26 -7.72 9.11 -0.86
CA GLN A 26 -7.31 8.32 -2.02
C GLN A 26 -5.78 8.11 -2.02
N LYS A 27 -4.99 9.17 -1.85
CA LYS A 27 -3.52 9.07 -1.78
C LYS A 27 -3.06 8.19 -0.62
N HIS A 28 -3.75 8.26 0.53
CA HIS A 28 -3.47 7.40 1.66
C HIS A 28 -3.73 5.92 1.34
N LYS A 29 -4.85 5.60 0.67
CA LYS A 29 -5.16 4.24 0.21
C LYS A 29 -4.10 3.72 -0.77
N GLU A 30 -3.72 4.51 -1.77
CA GLU A 30 -2.71 4.13 -2.76
C GLU A 30 -1.33 3.89 -2.13
N LEU A 31 -0.90 4.76 -1.20
CA LEU A 31 0.35 4.59 -0.45
C LEU A 31 0.32 3.32 0.42
N ASN A 32 -0.80 3.03 1.07
CA ASN A 32 -0.94 1.84 1.90
C ASN A 32 -0.90 0.55 1.06
N GLN A 33 -1.50 0.56 -0.14
CA GLN A 33 -1.40 -0.57 -1.06
C GLN A 33 0.05 -0.80 -1.51
N LEU A 34 0.78 0.25 -1.85
CA LEU A 34 2.21 0.14 -2.17
C LEU A 34 3.00 -0.41 -0.98
N PHE A 35 2.69 0.04 0.24
CA PHE A 35 3.35 -0.47 1.45
C PHE A 35 3.11 -1.97 1.66
N LYS A 36 1.85 -2.42 1.56
CA LYS A 36 1.49 -3.85 1.68
C LYS A 36 2.19 -4.76 0.68
N GLN A 37 2.47 -4.28 -0.54
CA GLN A 37 3.18 -5.07 -1.55
C GLN A 37 4.62 -5.44 -1.16
N PHE A 38 5.30 -4.61 -0.36
CA PHE A 38 6.69 -4.85 0.08
C PHE A 38 6.80 -5.27 1.54
N HIS A 39 5.76 -5.00 2.32
CA HIS A 39 5.60 -5.43 3.68
C HIS A 39 4.21 -6.05 3.81
N PRO A 40 4.03 -7.30 3.34
CA PRO A 40 2.84 -8.05 3.73
C PRO A 40 2.81 -8.02 5.25
N MET A 41 1.82 -7.33 5.82
CA MET A 41 1.68 -7.26 7.26
C MET A 41 1.64 -8.69 7.78
N LYS A 42 2.34 -8.96 8.88
CA LYS A 42 2.28 -10.27 9.57
C LYS A 42 0.83 -10.66 9.91
N ASP A 43 -0.09 -9.71 9.95
CA ASP A 43 -1.52 -9.94 10.17
C ASP A 43 -2.25 -10.56 8.96
N GLU A 44 -1.79 -10.37 7.71
CA GLU A 44 -2.37 -11.05 6.53
C GLU A 44 -1.76 -12.46 6.31
N ILE A 45 -0.61 -12.78 6.94
CA ILE A 45 -0.02 -14.13 6.87
C ILE A 45 -0.83 -15.12 7.72
N ASN A 46 -1.53 -14.67 8.76
CA ASN A 46 -2.37 -15.54 9.59
C ASN A 46 -3.73 -15.87 8.96
N GLU A 47 -4.31 -15.00 8.13
CA GLU A 47 -5.64 -15.25 7.56
C GLU A 47 -5.62 -16.20 6.35
N GLU A 48 -4.51 -16.24 5.58
CA GLU A 48 -4.34 -17.18 4.47
C GLU A 48 -3.75 -18.54 4.93
N ALA A 49 -3.02 -18.56 6.05
CA ALA A 49 -2.58 -19.80 6.70
C ALA A 49 -3.73 -20.57 7.38
N GLU A 50 -4.73 -19.88 7.94
CA GLU A 50 -5.91 -20.53 8.51
C GLU A 50 -6.91 -21.05 7.46
N ARG A 51 -6.94 -20.46 6.25
CA ARG A 51 -7.82 -20.94 5.16
C ARG A 51 -7.30 -22.16 4.42
N ASN A 52 -5.99 -22.36 4.35
CA ASN A 52 -5.36 -23.53 3.69
C ASN A 52 -5.10 -24.71 4.65
N GLY A 53 -5.49 -24.59 5.92
CA GLY A 53 -5.36 -25.63 6.95
C GLY A 53 -6.66 -26.39 7.26
N ARG A 54 -7.70 -26.27 6.43
CA ARG A 54 -8.94 -27.06 6.54
C ARG A 54 -9.05 -28.11 5.46
#